data_AF-A0A1C5IZJ3-F1
#
_entry.id   AF-A0A1C5IZJ3-F1
#
_cell.length_a   1.000
_cell.length_b   1.000
_cell.length_c   1.000
_cell.angle_alpha   90.00
_cell.angle_beta   90.00
_cell.angle_gamma   90.00
#
_symmetry.space_group_name_H-M   'P 1'
#
loop_
_entity.id
_entity.type
_entity.pdbx_description
1 polymer ?
#
loop_
_entity_poly.entity_id
_entity_poly.type
_entity_poly.pdbx_seq_one_letter_code
_entity_poly.pdbx_strand_id
1 'polypeptide(L)'
;MSTNGPNQTIGLTTISRTVASLAVGVVHTLERAMVGDGRMRTARGNAWEAVCADRARAEQRRELDRLVAELAAARAAVRDRREERDPQPVS
;
A
#
# COMPACT_ATOMS: atom_id res chain seq x y z
N MET A 1 67.57 -18.05 -27.61
CA MET A 1 66.57 -17.01 -27.92
C MET A 1 65.21 -17.57 -27.60
N SER A 2 64.57 -17.07 -26.54
CA SER A 2 63.20 -17.41 -26.15
C SER A 2 62.19 -16.76 -27.09
N THR A 3 61.13 -17.48 -27.46
CA THR A 3 59.84 -16.83 -27.77
C THR A 3 58.75 -17.59 -27.01
N ASN A 4 58.26 -16.93 -25.96
CA ASN A 4 57.18 -17.41 -25.11
C ASN A 4 55.87 -17.47 -25.91
N GLY A 5 55.10 -18.54 -25.68
CA GLY A 5 53.86 -18.84 -26.38
C GLY A 5 52.75 -17.78 -26.20
N PRO A 6 51.69 -17.90 -27.00
CA PRO A 6 50.64 -16.89 -27.09
C PRO A 6 49.85 -16.78 -25.77
N ASN A 7 49.89 -15.58 -25.19
CA ASN A 7 48.77 -14.92 -24.50
C ASN A 7 47.90 -15.80 -23.55
N GLN A 8 48.38 -16.02 -22.33
CA GLN A 8 47.63 -16.69 -21.25
C GLN A 8 46.66 -15.75 -20.47
N THR A 9 46.31 -14.59 -21.01
CA THR A 9 45.45 -13.59 -20.32
C THR A 9 43.95 -13.96 -20.33
N ILE A 10 43.57 -15.12 -20.89
CA ILE A 10 42.18 -15.56 -21.05
C ILE A 10 41.62 -16.26 -19.79
N GLY A 11 42.45 -16.59 -18.78
CA GLY A 11 42.06 -17.49 -17.71
C GLY A 11 41.33 -16.89 -16.49
N LEU A 12 41.55 -15.63 -16.11
CA LEU A 12 41.01 -15.11 -14.85
C LEU A 12 39.91 -14.07 -15.02
N THR A 13 40.09 -13.04 -15.86
CA THR A 13 39.13 -11.90 -15.93
C THR A 13 37.79 -12.28 -16.57
N THR A 14 37.81 -13.18 -17.57
CA THR A 14 36.59 -13.70 -18.20
C THR A 14 35.84 -14.65 -17.27
N ILE A 15 36.56 -15.57 -16.60
CA ILE A 15 35.98 -16.50 -15.62
C ILE A 15 35.44 -15.73 -14.41
N SER A 16 36.15 -14.70 -13.94
CA SER A 16 35.68 -13.82 -12.86
C SER A 16 34.38 -13.11 -13.22
N ARG A 17 34.15 -12.74 -14.48
CA ARG A 17 32.90 -12.07 -14.89
C ARG A 17 31.71 -13.03 -14.89
N THR A 18 31.88 -14.26 -15.39
CA THR A 18 30.82 -15.28 -15.35
C THR A 18 30.51 -15.71 -13.92
N VAL A 19 31.54 -15.92 -13.10
CA VAL A 19 31.37 -16.26 -11.68
C VAL A 19 30.70 -15.10 -10.92
N ALA A 20 31.09 -13.85 -11.19
CA ALA A 20 30.44 -12.68 -10.61
C ALA A 20 28.96 -12.57 -11.05
N SER A 21 28.66 -12.79 -12.33
CA SER A 21 27.28 -12.77 -12.84
C SER A 21 26.40 -13.86 -12.21
N LEU A 22 26.96 -15.05 -11.98
CA LEU A 22 26.26 -16.15 -11.30
C LEU A 22 26.05 -15.82 -9.82
N ALA A 23 27.07 -15.28 -9.15
CA ALA A 23 26.99 -14.86 -7.75
C ALA A 23 25.92 -13.77 -7.54
N VAL A 24 25.80 -12.81 -8.46
CA VAL A 24 24.74 -11.77 -8.42
C VAL A 24 23.35 -12.41 -8.45
N GLY A 25 23.12 -13.41 -9.31
CA GLY A 25 21.84 -14.11 -9.37
C GLY A 25 21.50 -14.85 -8.07
N VAL A 26 22.50 -15.46 -7.43
CA VAL A 26 22.34 -16.16 -6.15
C VAL A 26 22.06 -15.18 -5.01
N VAL A 27 22.80 -14.06 -4.93
CA VAL A 27 22.57 -13.01 -3.93
C VAL A 27 21.17 -12.43 -4.08
N HIS A 28 20.74 -12.12 -5.30
CA HIS A 28 19.41 -11.58 -5.55
C HIS A 28 18.29 -12.55 -5.15
N THR A 29 18.49 -13.84 -5.40
CA THR A 29 17.54 -14.89 -5.00
C THR A 29 17.49 -15.07 -3.49
N LEU A 30 18.64 -14.96 -2.82
CA LEU A 30 18.75 -15.02 -1.35
C LEU A 30 18.14 -13.80 -0.67
N GLU A 31 18.38 -12.59 -1.19
CA GLU A 31 17.71 -11.37 -0.72
C GLU A 31 16.20 -11.52 -0.82
N ARG A 32 15.72 -12.05 -1.95
CA ARG A 32 14.30 -12.29 -2.17
C ARG A 32 13.72 -13.35 -1.22
N ALA A 33 14.44 -14.43 -0.96
CA ALA A 33 14.05 -15.48 -0.03
C ALA A 33 14.06 -15.00 1.44
N MET A 34 15.07 -14.20 1.84
CA MET A 34 15.20 -13.69 3.22
C MET A 34 14.25 -12.53 3.52
N VAL A 35 13.99 -11.65 2.55
CA VAL A 35 12.99 -10.58 2.70
C VAL A 35 11.59 -11.19 2.76
N GLY A 36 11.35 -12.27 2.01
CA GLY A 36 10.07 -12.96 1.91
C GLY A 36 9.15 -12.28 0.89
N ASP A 37 8.39 -13.06 0.12
CA ASP A 37 7.51 -12.54 -0.95
C ASP A 37 6.46 -11.53 -0.44
N GLY A 38 6.14 -11.56 0.86
CA GLY A 38 5.25 -10.58 1.51
C GLY A 38 5.89 -9.22 1.81
N ARG A 39 7.22 -9.09 1.77
CA ARG A 39 7.94 -7.80 1.97
C ARG A 39 8.48 -7.19 0.67
N MET A 40 8.33 -7.87 -0.48
CA MET A 40 8.51 -7.22 -1.78
C MET A 40 7.26 -6.42 -2.12
N ARG A 41 7.40 -5.10 -2.35
CA ARG A 41 6.34 -4.24 -2.87
C ARG A 41 5.98 -4.65 -4.30
N THR A 42 5.17 -5.70 -4.43
CA THR A 42 4.60 -6.10 -5.71
C THR A 42 3.46 -5.14 -6.07
N ALA A 43 3.21 -4.94 -7.36
CA ALA A 43 2.07 -4.12 -7.81
C ALA A 43 0.75 -4.60 -7.19
N ARG A 44 0.60 -5.93 -7.02
CA ARG A 44 -0.54 -6.56 -6.34
C ARG A 44 -0.61 -6.20 -4.85
N GLY A 45 0.52 -6.20 -4.15
CA GLY A 45 0.61 -5.80 -2.73
C GLY A 45 0.21 -4.34 -2.52
N ASN A 46 0.75 -3.44 -3.35
CA ASN A 46 0.42 -2.01 -3.28
C ASN A 46 -1.07 -1.76 -3.57
N ALA A 47 -1.65 -2.47 -4.54
CA ALA A 47 -3.07 -2.38 -4.86
C ALA A 47 -3.93 -2.85 -3.67
N TRP A 48 -3.53 -3.92 -3.00
CA TRP A 48 -4.25 -4.42 -1.83
C TRP A 48 -4.19 -3.47 -0.64
N GLU A 49 -3.02 -2.86 -0.37
CA GLU A 49 -2.91 -1.83 0.68
C GLU A 49 -3.81 -0.62 0.39
N ALA A 50 -3.87 -0.16 -0.87
CA ALA A 50 -4.76 0.92 -1.27
C ALA A 50 -6.23 0.58 -1.01
N VAL A 51 -6.67 -0.64 -1.37
CA VAL A 51 -8.03 -1.14 -1.10
C VAL A 51 -8.32 -1.19 0.40
N CYS A 52 -7.38 -1.67 1.21
CA CYS A 52 -7.53 -1.67 2.67
C CYS A 52 -7.68 -0.25 3.24
N ALA A 53 -6.87 0.70 2.75
CA ALA A 53 -6.97 2.10 3.15
C ALA A 53 -8.31 2.73 2.74
N ASP A 54 -8.82 2.41 1.54
CA ASP A 54 -10.12 2.90 1.08
C ASP A 54 -11.28 2.31 1.87
N ARG A 55 -11.21 1.02 2.21
CA ARG A 55 -12.20 0.41 3.11
C ARG A 55 -12.21 1.05 4.49
N ALA A 56 -11.03 1.36 5.04
CA ALA A 56 -10.94 2.06 6.33
C ALA A 56 -11.55 3.47 6.26
N ARG A 57 -11.27 4.23 5.19
CA ARG A 57 -11.89 5.55 4.96
C ARG A 57 -13.39 5.46 4.78
N ALA A 58 -13.89 4.44 4.08
CA ALA A 58 -15.32 4.22 3.89
C ALA A 58 -16.02 3.94 5.22
N GLU A 59 -15.39 3.16 6.11
CA GLU A 59 -15.94 2.89 7.44
C GLU A 59 -16.01 4.14 8.31
N GLN A 60 -14.94 4.95 8.30
CA GLN A 60 -14.94 6.24 9.00
C GLN A 60 -16.03 7.18 8.48
N ARG A 61 -16.26 7.21 7.16
CA ARG A 61 -17.34 8.02 6.56
C ARG A 61 -18.73 7.55 7.02
N ARG A 62 -18.98 6.24 7.08
CA ARG A 62 -20.25 5.69 7.56
C ARG A 62 -20.54 6.10 9.01
N GLU A 63 -19.52 6.08 9.86
CA GLU A 63 -19.69 6.49 11.25
C GLU A 63 -20.01 7.99 11.35
N LEU A 64 -19.33 8.83 10.57
CA LEU A 64 -19.68 10.26 10.50
C LEU A 64 -21.09 10.49 9.95
N ASP A 65 -21.47 9.80 8.88
CA ASP A 65 -22.82 9.90 8.29
C ASP A 65 -23.90 9.52 9.31
N ARG A 66 -23.64 8.48 10.12
CA ARG A 66 -24.52 8.10 11.22
C ARG A 66 -24.66 9.21 12.26
N LEU A 67 -23.57 9.76 12.76
CA LEU A 67 -23.60 10.85 13.75
C LEU A 67 -24.29 12.10 13.20
N VAL A 68 -24.08 12.42 11.93
CA VAL A 68 -24.75 13.54 11.24
C VAL A 68 -26.25 13.28 11.12
N ALA A 69 -26.66 12.05 10.79
CA ALA A 69 -28.08 11.68 10.73
C ALA A 69 -28.76 11.78 12.10
N GLU A 70 -28.10 11.30 13.16
CA GLU A 70 -28.60 11.42 14.54
C GLU A 70 -28.77 12.90 14.96
N LEU A 71 -27.78 13.76 14.65
CA LEU A 71 -27.86 15.19 14.91
C LEU A 71 -28.96 15.87 14.09
N ALA A 72 -29.13 15.51 12.82
CA ALA A 72 -30.17 16.05 11.96
C ALA A 72 -31.57 15.68 12.47
N ALA A 73 -31.77 14.42 12.88
CA ALA A 73 -33.02 13.95 13.47
C ALA A 73 -33.34 14.68 14.78
N ALA A 74 -32.35 14.87 15.66
CA ALA A 74 -32.53 15.63 16.90
C ALA A 74 -32.96 17.08 16.63
N ARG A 75 -32.36 17.73 15.62
CA ARG A 75 -32.74 19.09 15.21
C ARG A 75 -34.16 19.15 14.63
N ALA A 76 -34.56 18.17 13.84
CA ALA A 76 -35.92 18.07 13.31
C ALA A 76 -36.94 17.96 14.46
N ALA A 77 -36.73 17.05 15.41
CA ALA A 77 -37.61 16.86 16.56
C ALA A 77 -37.74 18.10 17.48
N VAL A 78 -36.73 18.98 17.51
CA VAL A 78 -36.81 20.27 18.22
C VAL A 78 -37.66 21.27 17.44
N ARG A 79 -37.57 21.30 16.11
CA ARG A 79 -38.40 22.16 15.27
C ARG A 79 -39.86 21.75 15.33
N ASP A 80 -40.16 20.46 15.17
CA ASP A 80 -41.54 19.95 15.22
C ASP A 80 -42.21 20.30 16.55
N ARG A 81 -41.51 20.11 17.68
CA ARG A 81 -42.01 20.52 19.01
C ARG A 81 -42.22 22.01 19.16
N ARG A 82 -41.48 22.86 18.44
CA ARG A 82 -41.66 24.31 18.47
C ARG A 82 -42.89 24.71 17.66
N GLU A 83 -43.09 24.09 16.50
CA GLU A 83 -44.26 24.30 15.64
C GLU A 83 -45.55 23.83 16.33
N GLU A 84 -45.53 22.70 17.06
CA GLU A 84 -46.66 22.25 17.89
C GLU A 84 -46.95 23.19 19.08
N ARG A 85 -45.95 23.95 19.56
CA ARG A 85 -46.06 24.86 20.70
C ARG A 85 -46.50 26.27 20.34
N ASP A 86 -46.62 26.61 19.06
CA ASP A 86 -47.26 27.84 18.59
C ASP A 86 -48.74 27.53 18.26
N PRO A 87 -49.67 27.48 19.23
CA PRO A 87 -51.07 27.37 18.92
C PRO A 87 -51.60 28.72 18.42
N GLN A 88 -52.26 28.67 17.25
CA GLN A 88 -53.32 29.52 16.71
C GLN A 88 -53.42 30.98 17.22
N PRO A 89 -53.44 32.00 16.33
CA PRO A 89 -53.68 33.39 16.75
C PRO A 89 -55.03 33.50 17.46
N VAL A 90 -54.98 33.89 18.73
CA VAL A 90 -56.15 34.23 19.54
C VAL A 90 -56.91 35.36 18.83
N SER A 91 -58.14 35.07 18.40
CA SER A 91 -59.10 36.03 17.84
C SER A 91 -59.88 36.73 18.95
#